data_AF-A0A7D7LNA7-F1
#
_entry.id   AF-A0A7D7LNA7-F1
#
_cell.length_a   1.000
_cell.length_b   1.000
_cell.length_c   1.000
_cell.angle_alpha   90.00
_cell.angle_beta   90.00
_cell.angle_gamma   90.00
#
_symmetry.space_group_name_H-M   'P 1'
#
loop_
_entity.id
_entity.type
_entity.pdbx_description
1 polymer ?
#
loop_
_entity_poly.entity_id
_entity_poly.type
_entity_poly.pdbx_seq_one_letter_code
_entity_poly.pdbx_strand_id
1 'polypeptide(L)'
;MKNKYLLTSSIALFLAVLFYFFVLYSPERQIRKTVAEYWECLDHNHFNESVELFTYGSEYYGMMSMQFYQLKKNYPKIKSQITPLNEVKIQDTIIFGTKRKFVRYKFVNKNPEIKPMKITFIFWRKTGYDKIHSPIYLKNFMDWGDK
;
A
#
# COMPACT_ATOMS: atom_id res chain seq x y z
N MET A 1 30.99 -28.46 31.84
CA MET A 1 30.02 -28.84 30.78
C MET A 1 28.75 -27.99 30.73
N LYS A 2 28.25 -27.40 31.83
CA LYS A 2 26.99 -26.60 31.85
C LYS A 2 27.03 -25.27 31.07
N ASN A 3 28.19 -24.61 30.94
CA ASN A 3 28.30 -23.29 30.28
C ASN A 3 28.11 -23.30 28.77
N LYS A 4 28.40 -24.41 28.07
CA LYS A 4 28.26 -24.48 26.60
C LYS A 4 26.80 -24.43 26.15
N TYR A 5 25.90 -25.10 26.87
CA TYR A 5 24.47 -25.16 26.56
C TYR A 5 23.74 -23.82 26.80
N LEU A 6 24.13 -23.10 27.87
CA LEU A 6 23.64 -21.75 28.15
C LEU A 6 24.05 -20.76 27.06
N LEU A 7 25.31 -20.81 26.63
CA LEU A 7 25.82 -19.93 25.57
C LEU A 7 25.15 -20.21 24.21
N THR A 8 24.99 -21.48 23.84
CA THR A 8 24.31 -21.85 22.59
C THR A 8 22.83 -21.51 22.58
N SER A 9 22.13 -21.63 23.72
CA SER A 9 20.71 -21.26 23.84
C SER A 9 20.49 -19.76 23.70
N SER A 10 21.37 -18.95 24.29
CA SER A 10 21.30 -17.48 24.18
C SER A 10 21.58 -16.98 22.77
N ILE A 11 22.52 -17.61 22.06
CA ILE A 11 22.83 -17.30 20.65
C ILE A 11 21.64 -17.64 19.74
N ALA A 12 21.03 -18.81 19.94
CA ALA A 12 19.86 -19.22 19.15
C ALA A 12 18.67 -18.26 19.33
N LEU A 13 18.40 -17.81 20.56
CA LEU A 13 17.35 -16.83 20.84
C LEU A 13 17.64 -15.48 20.15
N PHE A 14 18.88 -15.00 20.23
CA PHE A 14 19.29 -13.75 19.58
C PHE A 14 19.14 -13.82 18.05
N LEU A 15 19.52 -14.94 17.42
CA LEU A 15 19.35 -15.15 15.98
C LEU A 15 17.88 -15.23 15.58
N ALA A 16 17.02 -15.85 16.39
CA ALA A 16 15.58 -15.90 16.14
C ALA A 16 14.95 -14.50 16.18
N VAL A 17 15.36 -13.67 17.14
CA VAL A 17 14.92 -12.27 17.25
C VAL A 17 15.40 -11.45 16.04
N LEU A 18 16.67 -11.59 15.64
CA LEU A 18 17.20 -10.92 14.44
C LEU A 18 16.46 -11.34 13.17
N PHE A 19 16.18 -12.63 13.00
CA PHE A 19 15.43 -13.15 11.87
C PHE A 19 13.99 -12.63 11.86
N TYR A 20 13.34 -12.59 13.03
CA TYR A 20 12.00 -12.02 13.18
C TYR A 20 11.96 -10.54 12.76
N PHE A 21 12.94 -9.75 13.21
CA PHE A 21 13.08 -8.35 12.77
C PHE A 21 13.34 -8.26 11.27
N PHE A 22 14.23 -9.08 10.71
CA PHE A 22 14.53 -9.05 9.28
C PHE A 22 13.29 -9.34 8.42
N VAL A 23 12.48 -10.32 8.80
CA VAL A 23 11.24 -10.67 8.09
C VAL A 23 10.19 -9.58 8.25
N LEU A 24 10.05 -8.98 9.44
CA LEU A 24 9.14 -7.86 9.69
C LEU A 24 9.48 -6.62 8.86
N TYR A 25 10.77 -6.30 8.73
CA TYR A 25 11.24 -5.11 8.03
C TYR A 25 11.46 -5.30 6.53
N SER A 26 11.06 -6.44 5.95
CA SER A 26 11.13 -6.63 4.50
C SER A 26 10.28 -5.58 3.75
N PRO A 27 10.82 -4.96 2.68
CA PRO A 27 10.07 -3.97 1.89
C PRO A 27 8.71 -4.46 1.41
N GLU A 28 8.65 -5.71 0.99
CA GLU A 28 7.42 -6.30 0.43
C GLU A 28 6.33 -6.45 1.48
N ARG A 29 6.69 -6.86 2.70
CA ARG A 29 5.74 -6.98 3.81
C ARG A 29 5.20 -5.61 4.22
N GLN A 30 6.07 -4.61 4.33
CA GLN A 30 5.65 -3.24 4.64
C GLN A 30 4.69 -2.70 3.58
N ILE A 31 5.03 -2.84 2.28
CA ILE A 31 4.17 -2.42 1.17
C ILE A 31 2.81 -3.13 1.24
N ARG A 32 2.78 -4.46 1.41
CA ARG A 32 1.51 -5.21 1.49
C ARG A 32 0.67 -4.76 2.67
N LYS A 33 1.30 -4.52 3.83
CA LYS A 33 0.63 -4.01 5.03
C LYS A 33 0.01 -2.63 4.79
N THR A 34 0.78 -1.66 4.30
CA THR A 34 0.28 -0.30 4.02
C THR A 34 -0.87 -0.31 3.01
N VAL A 35 -0.77 -1.13 1.97
CA VAL A 35 -1.81 -1.25 0.95
C VAL A 35 -3.07 -1.91 1.53
N ALA A 36 -2.93 -2.90 2.42
CA ALA A 36 -4.05 -3.50 3.14
C ALA A 36 -4.77 -2.48 4.02
N GLU A 37 -4.01 -1.73 4.83
CA GLU A 37 -4.53 -0.68 5.71
C GLU A 37 -5.27 0.39 4.90
N TYR A 38 -4.77 0.77 3.73
CA TYR A 38 -5.45 1.73 2.86
C TYR A 38 -6.82 1.20 2.41
N TRP A 39 -6.89 -0.06 1.97
CA TRP A 39 -8.15 -0.66 1.55
C TRP A 39 -9.13 -0.83 2.71
N GLU A 40 -8.64 -1.17 3.89
CA GLU A 40 -9.43 -1.22 5.12
C GLU A 40 -9.99 0.15 5.49
N CYS A 41 -9.17 1.20 5.40
CA CYS A 41 -9.62 2.57 5.61
C CYS A 41 -10.73 2.95 4.63
N LEU A 42 -10.59 2.56 3.37
CA LEU A 42 -11.62 2.79 2.36
C LEU A 42 -12.90 1.99 2.64
N ASP A 43 -12.82 0.73 3.08
CA ASP A 43 -13.99 -0.09 3.43
C ASP A 43 -14.77 0.54 4.60
N HIS A 44 -14.06 1.06 5.61
CA HIS A 44 -14.66 1.63 6.82
C HIS A 44 -14.87 3.15 6.79
N ASN A 45 -14.56 3.82 5.67
CA ASN A 45 -14.69 5.28 5.52
C ASN A 45 -13.79 6.10 6.47
N HIS A 46 -12.62 5.56 6.81
CA HIS A 46 -11.61 6.17 7.68
C HIS A 46 -10.65 7.05 6.86
N PHE A 47 -11.13 8.21 6.43
CA PHE A 47 -10.36 9.08 5.55
C PHE A 47 -9.08 9.61 6.22
N ASN A 48 -9.17 10.07 7.46
CA ASN A 48 -8.02 10.69 8.16
C ASN A 48 -6.87 9.69 8.35
N GLU A 49 -7.21 8.47 8.74
CA GLU A 49 -6.31 7.34 8.88
C GLU A 49 -5.68 6.98 7.52
N SER A 50 -6.47 7.03 6.44
CA SER A 50 -5.93 6.83 5.09
C SER A 50 -4.91 7.90 4.69
N VAL A 51 -5.07 9.14 5.17
CA VAL A 51 -4.14 10.24 4.90
C VAL A 51 -2.79 9.99 5.57
N GLU A 52 -2.79 9.45 6.80
CA GLU A 52 -1.56 9.12 7.52
C GLU A 52 -0.71 8.08 6.79
N LEU A 53 -1.30 7.25 5.92
CA LEU A 53 -0.56 6.27 5.12
C LEU A 53 0.29 6.91 4.02
N PHE A 54 0.16 8.22 3.77
CA PHE A 54 0.91 8.93 2.73
C PHE A 54 2.02 9.79 3.34
N THR A 55 3.19 9.78 2.70
CA THR A 55 4.34 10.60 3.12
C THR A 55 4.00 12.09 3.17
N TYR A 56 3.20 12.55 2.21
CA TYR A 56 2.76 13.94 2.10
C TYR A 56 1.25 14.06 2.30
N GLY A 57 0.68 13.25 3.20
CA GLY A 57 -0.77 13.17 3.35
C GLY A 57 -1.40 14.52 3.73
N SER A 58 -0.83 15.20 4.73
CA SER A 58 -1.35 16.46 5.25
C SER A 58 -1.25 17.60 4.24
N GLU A 59 -0.16 17.68 3.46
CA GLU A 59 0.03 18.71 2.44
C GLU A 59 -0.96 18.60 1.29
N TYR A 60 -1.45 17.38 1.01
CA TYR A 60 -2.37 17.10 -0.10
C TYR A 60 -3.77 16.69 0.36
N TYR A 61 -4.15 17.02 1.60
CA TYR A 61 -5.40 16.60 2.24
C TYR A 61 -6.65 16.84 1.38
N GLY A 62 -6.80 18.03 0.79
CA GLY A 62 -7.95 18.38 -0.05
C GLY A 62 -8.05 17.51 -1.32
N MET A 63 -6.93 17.27 -2.00
CA MET A 63 -6.88 16.41 -3.18
C MET A 63 -7.17 14.95 -2.82
N MET A 64 -6.58 14.47 -1.72
CA MET A 64 -6.78 13.12 -1.23
C MET A 64 -8.23 12.88 -0.81
N SER A 65 -8.89 13.88 -0.20
CA SER A 65 -10.31 13.84 0.15
C SER A 65 -11.18 13.61 -1.09
N MET A 66 -10.94 14.37 -2.16
CA MET A 66 -11.66 14.16 -3.42
C MET A 66 -11.43 12.76 -4.01
N GLN A 67 -10.18 12.29 -4.06
CA GLN A 67 -9.87 10.95 -4.58
C GLN A 67 -10.48 9.84 -3.73
N PHE A 68 -10.39 9.96 -2.40
CA PHE A 68 -10.96 9.01 -1.44
C PHE A 68 -12.48 8.96 -1.57
N TYR A 69 -13.15 10.11 -1.61
CA TYR A 69 -14.60 10.19 -1.80
C TYR A 69 -15.05 9.50 -3.10
N GLN A 70 -14.39 9.79 -4.22
CA GLN A 70 -14.74 9.19 -5.52
C GLN A 70 -14.50 7.69 -5.53
N LEU A 71 -13.40 7.24 -4.91
CA LEU A 71 -13.09 5.83 -4.80
C LEU A 71 -14.07 5.11 -3.86
N LYS A 72 -14.46 5.74 -2.75
CA LYS A 72 -15.45 5.23 -1.79
C LYS A 72 -16.81 5.05 -2.42
N LYS A 73 -17.30 6.05 -3.18
CA LYS A 73 -18.56 5.98 -3.92
C LYS A 73 -18.60 4.76 -4.86
N ASN A 74 -17.46 4.42 -5.47
CA ASN A 74 -17.34 3.30 -6.39
C ASN A 74 -16.86 1.99 -5.73
N TYR A 75 -16.56 2.00 -4.43
CA TYR A 75 -15.97 0.86 -3.74
C TYR A 75 -16.80 -0.43 -3.87
N PRO A 76 -18.15 -0.40 -3.72
CA PRO A 76 -18.97 -1.60 -3.90
C PRO A 76 -18.82 -2.25 -5.28
N LYS A 77 -18.55 -1.46 -6.32
CA LYS A 77 -18.39 -1.93 -7.71
C LYS A 77 -17.01 -2.53 -7.97
N ILE A 78 -16.00 -2.12 -7.20
CA ILE A 78 -14.60 -2.52 -7.41
C ILE A 78 -14.07 -3.50 -6.37
N LYS A 79 -14.72 -3.65 -5.20
CA LYS A 79 -14.23 -4.47 -4.08
C LYS A 79 -13.91 -5.91 -4.50
N SER A 80 -14.77 -6.52 -5.32
CA SER A 80 -14.56 -7.88 -5.83
C SER A 80 -13.42 -8.01 -6.85
N GLN A 81 -12.94 -6.89 -7.40
CA GLN A 81 -11.83 -6.85 -8.34
C GLN A 81 -10.49 -6.53 -7.66
N ILE A 82 -10.49 -6.25 -6.34
CA ILE A 82 -9.26 -5.98 -5.60
C ILE A 82 -8.47 -7.29 -5.50
N THR A 83 -7.26 -7.26 -6.04
CA THR A 83 -6.34 -8.41 -5.98
C THR A 83 -6.06 -8.78 -4.52
N PRO A 84 -6.16 -10.08 -4.15
CA PRO A 84 -5.78 -10.56 -2.82
C PRO A 84 -4.37 -10.13 -2.40
N LEU A 85 -4.17 -9.83 -1.12
CA LEU A 85 -2.91 -9.25 -0.62
C LEU A 85 -1.67 -10.11 -0.87
N ASN A 86 -1.80 -11.44 -0.87
CA ASN A 86 -0.74 -12.39 -1.21
C ASN A 86 -0.38 -12.38 -2.70
N GLU A 87 -1.30 -11.96 -3.57
CA GLU A 87 -1.13 -11.91 -5.03
C GLU A 87 -0.75 -10.52 -5.55
N VAL A 88 -0.77 -9.50 -4.68
CA VAL A 88 -0.33 -8.15 -5.03
C VAL A 88 1.09 -8.18 -5.61
N LYS A 89 1.23 -7.67 -6.84
CA LYS A 89 2.53 -7.56 -7.52
C LYS A 89 3.20 -6.25 -7.14
N ILE A 90 4.37 -6.37 -6.52
CA ILE A 90 5.25 -5.25 -6.18
C ILE A 90 6.32 -5.17 -7.26
N GLN A 91 6.37 -4.04 -7.96
CA GLN A 91 7.25 -3.88 -9.12
C GLN A 91 8.27 -2.77 -8.84
N ASP A 92 9.50 -2.98 -9.30
CA ASP A 92 10.52 -1.92 -9.31
C ASP A 92 10.25 -0.91 -10.43
N THR A 93 10.59 0.34 -10.18
CA THR A 93 10.50 1.42 -11.17
C THR A 93 11.55 2.50 -10.90
N ILE A 94 11.78 3.37 -11.87
CA ILE A 94 12.66 4.53 -11.75
C ILE A 94 11.84 5.79 -12.01
N ILE A 95 11.81 6.70 -11.05
CA ILE A 95 11.11 7.98 -11.14
C ILE A 95 12.13 9.08 -10.86
N PHE A 96 12.35 9.98 -11.82
CA PHE A 96 13.38 11.03 -11.75
C PHE A 96 14.76 10.50 -11.31
N GLY A 97 15.23 9.45 -11.97
CA GLY A 97 16.53 8.81 -11.67
C GLY A 97 16.59 8.01 -10.35
N THR A 98 15.51 7.97 -9.58
CA THR A 98 15.48 7.30 -8.28
C THR A 98 14.73 5.99 -8.34
N LYS A 99 15.32 4.91 -7.80
CA LYS A 99 14.66 3.61 -7.64
C LYS A 99 13.49 3.71 -6.66
N ARG A 100 12.31 3.25 -7.10
CA ARG A 100 11.07 3.18 -6.33
C ARG A 100 10.45 1.79 -6.49
N LYS A 101 9.50 1.47 -5.62
CA LYS A 101 8.60 0.33 -5.82
C LYS A 101 7.20 0.85 -6.05
N PHE A 102 6.35 0.10 -6.74
CA PHE A 102 4.95 0.45 -6.85
C PHE A 102 4.05 -0.78 -6.83
N VAL A 103 2.81 -0.54 -6.43
CA VAL A 103 1.68 -1.46 -6.56
C VAL A 103 0.64 -0.78 -7.46
N ARG A 104 0.09 -1.54 -8.40
CA ARG A 104 -0.93 -1.02 -9.32
C ARG A 104 -2.17 -1.88 -9.33
N TYR A 105 -3.32 -1.24 -9.21
CA TYR A 105 -4.63 -1.83 -9.42
C TYR A 105 -5.25 -1.27 -10.69
N LYS A 106 -6.02 -2.12 -11.37
CA LYS A 106 -6.82 -1.75 -12.55
C LYS A 106 -8.22 -2.30 -12.34
N PHE A 107 -9.19 -1.39 -12.29
CA PHE A 107 -10.60 -1.73 -12.18
C PHE A 107 -11.26 -1.54 -13.53
N VAL A 108 -12.05 -2.52 -13.95
CA VAL A 108 -12.78 -2.50 -15.23
C VAL A 108 -14.26 -2.24 -14.95
N ASN A 109 -14.84 -1.32 -15.71
CA ASN A 109 -16.25 -1.01 -15.61
C ASN A 109 -17.05 -2.01 -16.47
N LYS A 110 -18.31 -2.27 -16.08
CA LYS A 110 -19.21 -3.09 -16.89
C LYS A 110 -19.53 -2.42 -18.23
N ASN A 111 -19.59 -1.09 -18.27
CA ASN A 111 -19.69 -0.35 -19.52
C ASN A 111 -18.30 -0.27 -20.19
N PRO A 112 -18.10 -0.87 -21.38
CA PRO A 112 -16.81 -0.86 -22.07
C PRO A 112 -16.37 0.52 -22.58
N GLU A 113 -17.28 1.49 -22.68
CA GLU A 113 -16.96 2.88 -23.06
C GLU A 113 -16.25 3.64 -21.93
N ILE A 114 -16.41 3.20 -20.67
CA ILE A 114 -15.77 3.81 -19.51
C ILE A 114 -14.35 3.27 -19.37
N LYS A 115 -13.35 4.17 -19.45
CA LYS A 115 -11.94 3.81 -19.32
C LYS A 115 -11.65 3.16 -17.97
N PRO A 116 -10.80 2.12 -17.89
CA PRO A 116 -10.42 1.51 -16.62
C PRO A 116 -9.82 2.52 -15.63
N MET A 117 -10.33 2.50 -14.40
CA MET A 117 -9.78 3.24 -13.27
C MET A 117 -8.47 2.58 -12.83
N LYS A 118 -7.43 3.39 -12.62
CA LYS A 118 -6.11 2.90 -12.23
C LYS A 118 -5.69 3.54 -10.91
N ILE A 119 -5.27 2.71 -9.97
CA ILE A 119 -4.61 3.15 -8.74
C ILE A 119 -3.15 2.75 -8.82
N THR A 120 -2.23 3.67 -8.54
CA THR A 120 -0.81 3.38 -8.43
C THR A 120 -0.28 3.95 -7.11
N PHE A 121 0.05 3.06 -6.17
CA PHE A 121 0.75 3.40 -4.94
C PHE A 121 2.25 3.28 -5.19
N ILE A 122 2.97 4.37 -4.94
CA ILE A 122 4.44 4.45 -5.14
C ILE A 122 5.09 4.48 -3.77
N PHE A 123 6.16 3.72 -3.60
CA PHE A 123 6.89 3.60 -2.34
C PHE A 123 8.35 3.95 -2.52
N TRP A 124 8.94 4.54 -1.49
CA TRP A 124 10.34 4.97 -1.51
C TRP A 124 11.07 4.58 -0.25
N ARG A 125 12.23 3.96 -0.44
CA ARG A 125 13.11 3.62 0.68
C ARG A 125 13.44 4.83 1.58
N LYS A 126 13.57 6.05 1.05
CA LYS A 126 13.92 7.23 1.87
C LYS A 126 12.83 7.64 2.86
N THR A 127 11.57 7.36 2.55
CA THR A 127 10.41 7.76 3.36
C THR A 127 9.74 6.55 4.02
N GLY A 128 10.41 5.39 4.00
CA GLY A 128 9.84 4.13 4.45
C GLY A 128 8.97 3.44 3.40
N TYR A 129 8.94 2.10 3.46
CA TYR A 129 8.05 1.28 2.64
C TYR A 129 6.67 1.11 3.29
N ASP A 130 6.52 1.60 4.52
CA ASP A 130 5.29 1.71 5.30
C ASP A 130 4.44 2.94 4.94
N LYS A 131 4.94 3.82 4.05
CA LYS A 131 4.23 5.01 3.56
C LYS A 131 4.14 5.04 2.03
N ILE A 132 3.00 5.51 1.53
CA ILE A 132 2.76 5.80 0.11
C ILE A 132 3.34 7.19 -0.20
N HIS A 133 4.32 7.22 -1.09
CA HIS A 133 5.06 8.44 -1.43
C HIS A 133 4.27 9.42 -2.30
N SER A 134 3.43 8.93 -3.23
CA SER A 134 2.74 9.79 -4.19
C SER A 134 1.32 10.10 -3.73
N PRO A 135 0.97 11.38 -3.46
CA PRO A 135 -0.40 11.78 -3.10
C PRO A 135 -1.37 11.72 -4.28
N ILE A 136 -0.86 11.80 -5.52
CA ILE A 136 -1.63 11.55 -6.74
C ILE A 136 -1.49 10.06 -7.07
N TYR A 137 -2.49 9.26 -6.71
CA TYR A 137 -2.47 7.81 -6.92
C TYR A 137 -3.59 7.32 -7.84
N LEU A 138 -4.66 8.09 -8.01
CA LEU A 138 -5.87 7.70 -8.73
C LEU A 138 -5.94 8.35 -10.13
N LYS A 139 -6.20 7.55 -11.16
CA LYS A 139 -6.38 7.99 -12.56
C LYS A 139 -7.68 7.47 -13.16
N ASN A 140 -8.27 8.25 -14.06
CA ASN A 140 -9.52 7.95 -14.77
C ASN A 140 -10.73 7.70 -13.86
N PHE A 141 -10.80 8.34 -12.68
CA PHE A 141 -11.88 8.12 -11.72
C PHE A 141 -13.08 9.05 -11.91
N MET A 142 -12.90 10.18 -12.60
CA MET A 142 -13.98 11.16 -12.81
C MET A 142 -15.13 10.58 -13.63
N ASP A 143 -14.81 9.71 -14.60
CA ASP A 143 -15.80 9.09 -15.50
C ASP A 143 -16.51 7.87 -14.87
N TRP A 144 -16.17 7.51 -13.63
CA TRP A 144 -16.70 6.32 -12.95
C TRP A 144 -17.92 6.60 -12.08
N GLY A 145 -18.33 7.86 -11.93
CA GLY A 145 -19.57 8.20 -11.26
C GLY A 145 -20.79 7.72 -12.04
N ASP A 146 -21.85 7.34 -11.33
CA ASP A 146 -23.18 7.22 -11.94
C ASP A 146 -23.55 8.59 -12.53
N LYS A 147 -23.69 8.65 -13.85
CA LYS A 147 -24.45 9.72 -14.53
C LYS A 147 -25.93 9.41 -14.39
#